data_AF-A0A0C5VDR9-F1
#
_entry.id   AF-A0A0C5VDR9-F1
#
_cell.length_a   1.000
_cell.length_b   1.000
_cell.length_c   1.000
_cell.angle_alpha   90.00
_cell.angle_beta   90.00
_cell.angle_gamma   90.00
#
_symmetry.space_group_name_H-M   'P 1'
#
loop_
_entity.id
_entity.type
_entity.pdbx_description
1 polymer ?
#
loop_
_entity_poly.entity_id
_entity_poly.type
_entity_poly.pdbx_seq_one_letter_code
_entity_poly.pdbx_strand_id
1 'polypeptide(L)' 'MKTKQKKRNVYAIDPIMRKGGVHEKSTKAKRQKDRMKLQKEAANWQPYFFVLRYCQLANLSVRTFYQEASL' A
#
# COMPACT_ATOMS: atom_id res chain seq x y z
N MET A 1 20.79 -6.02 37.02
CA MET A 1 19.64 -6.82 37.50
C MET A 1 18.45 -6.60 36.58
N LYS A 2 17.89 -7.65 35.95
CA LYS A 2 16.64 -7.52 35.19
C LYS A 2 15.48 -7.48 36.17
N THR A 3 14.86 -6.32 36.35
CA THR A 3 13.62 -6.14 37.12
C THR A 3 12.53 -6.98 36.46
N LYS A 4 12.07 -8.05 37.13
CA LYS A 4 10.91 -8.81 36.68
C LYS A 4 9.72 -7.86 36.65
N GLN A 5 9.22 -7.52 35.46
CA GLN A 5 8.03 -6.71 35.33
C GLN A 5 6.88 -7.46 36.00
N LYS A 6 6.34 -6.89 37.10
CA LYS A 6 5.13 -7.41 37.73
C LYS A 6 4.02 -7.43 36.67
N LYS A 7 3.54 -8.63 36.29
CA LYS A 7 2.36 -8.75 35.44
C LYS A 7 1.22 -8.01 36.15
N ARG A 8 0.67 -6.96 35.52
CA ARG A 8 -0.31 -6.06 36.13
C ARG A 8 -1.61 -6.75 36.58
N ASN A 9 -1.86 -7.98 36.13
CA ASN A 9 -2.97 -8.84 36.57
C ASN A 9 -2.73 -10.30 36.07
N VAL A 10 -3.00 -11.33 36.88
CA VAL A 10 -2.93 -12.75 36.47
C VAL A 10 -4.06 -13.11 35.50
N TYR A 11 -5.23 -12.46 35.61
CA TYR A 11 -6.36 -12.61 34.70
C TYR A 11 -6.12 -11.97 33.32
N ALA A 12 -5.09 -11.12 33.17
CA ALA A 12 -4.74 -10.55 31.86
C ALA A 12 -4.13 -11.59 30.89
N ILE A 13 -3.83 -12.79 31.39
CA ILE A 13 -3.35 -13.92 30.61
C ILE A 13 -4.52 -14.80 30.12
N ASP A 14 -5.72 -14.59 30.65
CA ASP A 14 -6.93 -15.32 30.25
C ASP A 14 -7.21 -15.10 28.75
N PRO A 15 -7.46 -16.17 27.97
CA PRO A 15 -7.85 -16.08 26.56
C PRO A 15 -8.99 -15.09 26.28
N ILE A 16 -9.95 -14.92 27.19
CA ILE A 16 -11.06 -13.96 27.05
C ILE A 16 -10.60 -12.50 27.10
N MET A 17 -9.51 -12.23 27.82
CA MET A 17 -8.94 -10.90 28.04
C MET A 17 -7.87 -10.53 27.01
N ARG A 18 -7.42 -11.48 26.19
CA ARG A 18 -6.60 -11.17 25.01
C ARG A 18 -7.46 -10.33 24.06
N LYS A 19 -7.20 -9.01 24.01
CA LYS A 19 -7.68 -8.14 22.94
C LYS A 19 -7.21 -8.74 21.60
N GLY A 20 -8.08 -9.49 20.95
CA GLY A 20 -7.71 -10.42 19.88
C GLY A 20 -8.64 -11.63 19.74
N GLY A 21 -9.53 -11.90 20.70
CA GLY A 21 -10.68 -12.80 20.50
C GLY A 21 -11.69 -12.26 19.46
N VAL A 22 -12.80 -12.98 19.27
CA VAL A 22 -13.98 -12.80 18.37
C VAL A 22 -14.57 -11.37 18.29
N HIS A 23 -13.97 -10.36 18.91
CA HIS A 23 -14.25 -8.98 18.59
C HIS A 23 -13.79 -8.67 17.16
N GLU A 24 -14.74 -8.72 16.24
CA GLU A 24 -14.52 -8.27 14.88
C GLU A 24 -13.89 -6.88 14.88
N LYS A 25 -12.97 -6.65 13.95
CA LYS A 25 -12.46 -5.30 13.69
C LYS A 25 -13.64 -4.35 13.48
N SER A 26 -13.54 -3.13 14.02
CA SER A 26 -14.54 -2.09 13.76
C SER A 26 -14.73 -1.90 12.25
N THR A 27 -15.94 -1.51 11.84
CA THR A 27 -16.27 -1.28 10.42
C THR A 27 -15.30 -0.31 9.76
N LYS A 28 -14.81 0.69 10.50
CA LYS A 28 -13.77 1.63 10.05
C LYS A 28 -12.45 0.93 9.72
N ALA A 29 -11.99 0.04 10.58
CA ALA A 29 -10.77 -0.72 10.36
C ALA A 29 -10.89 -1.71 9.19
N LYS A 30 -12.07 -2.32 8.99
CA LYS A 30 -12.37 -3.14 7.81
C LYS A 30 -12.27 -2.31 6.52
N ARG A 31 -12.99 -1.18 6.43
CA ARG A 31 -12.94 -0.27 5.27
C ARG A 31 -11.53 0.23 4.95
N GLN A 32 -10.73 0.57 5.96
CA GLN A 32 -9.36 1.01 5.73
C GLN A 32 -8.49 -0.10 5.12
N LYS A 33 -8.64 -1.34 5.62
CA LYS A 33 -7.95 -2.51 5.06
C LYS A 33 -8.35 -2.73 3.59
N ASP A 34 -9.64 -2.63 3.29
CA ASP A 34 -10.16 -2.83 1.93
C ASP A 34 -9.65 -1.75 0.97
N ARG A 35 -9.65 -0.48 1.41
CA ARG A 35 -9.07 0.63 0.64
C ARG A 35 -7.59 0.40 0.34
N MET A 36 -6.81 -0.04 1.32
CA MET A 36 -5.39 -0.34 1.12
C MET A 36 -5.18 -1.52 0.18
N LYS A 37 -6.06 -2.54 0.22
CA LYS A 37 -6.02 -3.68 -0.69
C LYS A 37 -6.24 -3.24 -2.15
N LEU A 38 -7.28 -2.44 -2.39
CA LEU A 38 -7.57 -1.89 -3.71
C LEU A 38 -6.43 -1.01 -4.25
N GLN A 39 -5.81 -0.19 -3.40
CA GLN A 39 -4.65 0.62 -3.80
C GLN A 39 -3.46 -0.24 -4.23
N LYS A 40 -3.18 -1.35 -3.52
CA LYS A 40 -2.10 -2.28 -3.90
C LYS A 40 -2.40 -2.97 -5.22
N GLU A 41 -3.64 -3.39 -5.42
CA GLU A 41 -4.09 -4.00 -6.68
C GLU A 41 -3.94 -2.99 -7.83
N ALA A 42 -4.43 -1.76 -7.66
CA ALA A 42 -4.28 -0.69 -8.65
C ALA A 42 -2.81 -0.37 -8.98
N ALA A 43 -1.94 -0.31 -7.97
CA ALA A 43 -0.51 -0.09 -8.17
C ALA A 43 0.15 -1.23 -8.96
N ASN A 44 -0.34 -2.46 -8.84
CA ASN A 44 0.14 -3.59 -9.63
C ASN A 44 -0.20 -3.47 -11.13
N TRP A 45 -1.27 -2.75 -11.47
CA TRP A 45 -1.69 -2.48 -12.86
C TRP A 45 -1.07 -1.20 -13.44
N GLN A 46 -0.50 -0.32 -12.62
CA GLN A 46 0.15 0.91 -13.07
C GLN A 46 1.39 0.79 -13.97
N PRO A 47 2.24 -0.27 -13.94
CA PRO A 47 3.47 -0.26 -14.74
C PRO A 47 3.21 -0.22 -16.25
N TYR A 48 2.03 -0.68 -16.72
CA TYR A 48 1.71 -0.67 -18.15
C TYR A 48 1.27 0.70 -18.68
N PHE A 49 0.61 1.52 -17.86
CA PHE A 49 0.16 2.85 -18.27
C PHE A 49 1.29 3.87 -18.39
N PHE A 50 2.31 3.75 -17.53
CA PHE A 50 3.46 4.66 -17.55
C PHE A 50 4.33 4.40 -18.79
N VAL A 51 4.71 3.14 -19.05
CA VAL A 51 5.57 2.78 -20.20
C VAL A 51 4.98 3.22 -21.54
N LEU A 52 3.66 3.05 -21.74
CA LEU A 52 2.98 3.48 -22.97
C LEU A 52 3.02 5.00 -23.16
N ARG A 53 2.93 5.79 -22.07
CA ARG A 53 2.98 7.26 -22.13
C ARG A 53 4.38 7.79 -22.45
N TYR A 54 5.44 7.17 -21.91
CA TYR A 54 6.82 7.57 -22.24
C TYR A 54 7.20 7.22 -23.68
N CYS A 55 6.74 6.08 -24.20
CA CYS A 55 6.96 5.72 -25.61
C CYS A 55 6.26 6.68 -26.58
N GLN A 56 5.05 7.16 -26.30
CA GLN A 56 4.38 8.15 -27.16
C GLN A 56 5.09 9.51 -27.17
N LEU A 57 5.55 9.98 -26.01
CA LEU A 57 6.24 11.28 -25.91
C LEU A 57 7.64 11.24 -26.55
N ALA A 58 8.37 10.14 -26.43
CA ALA A 58 9.69 9.97 -27.07
C ALA A 58 9.60 9.95 -28.61
N ASN A 59 8.55 9.37 -29.18
CA ASN A 59 8.33 9.39 -30.63
C ASN A 59 7.99 10.78 -31.18
N LEU A 60 7.41 11.66 -30.34
CA LEU A 60 7.07 13.03 -30.73
C LEU A 60 8.32 13.94 -30.76
N SER A 61 9.24 13.79 -29.80
CA SER A 61 10.46 14.62 -29.74
C SER A 61 11.49 14.27 -30.81
N VAL A 62 11.57 12.99 -31.21
CA VAL A 62 12.48 12.56 -32.29
C VAL A 62 12.01 13.13 -33.63
N ARG A 63 10.69 13.15 -33.90
CA ARG A 63 10.14 13.73 -35.14
C ARG A 63 10.40 15.22 -35.27
N THR A 64 10.28 16.01 -34.21
CA THR A 64 10.54 17.46 -34.25
C THR A 64 12.01 17.76 -34.51
N PHE A 65 12.93 16.95 -33.96
CA PHE A 65 14.38 17.17 -34.12
C PHE A 65 14.86 16.93 -35.56
N TYR A 66 14.31 15.92 -36.26
CA TYR A 66 14.65 15.66 -37.66
C TYR A 66 14.09 16.70 -38.65
N GLN A 67 13.03 17.42 -38.27
CA GLN A 67 12.41 18.43 -39.13
C GLN A 67 13.13 19.78 -39.06
N GLU A 68 13.76 20.11 -37.93
CA GLU A 68 14.64 21.29 -37.80
C GLU A 68 16.05 21.05 -38.37
N ALA A 69 16.55 19.82 -38.36
CA ALA A 69 17.87 19.48 -38.91
C ALA A 69 17.91 19.36 -40.45
N SER A 70 16.75 19.48 -41.13
CA SER A 70 16.58 19.35 -42.58
C SER A 70 16.27 20.68 -43.30
N LEU A 71 16.30 21.80 -42.59
CA LEU A 71 16.23 23.17 -43.09
C LEU A 71 17.61 23.82 -43.00
#